data_AF-A0A942S3D3-F1
#
_entry.id   AF-A0A942S3D3-F1
#
_cell.length_a   1.000
_cell.length_b   1.000
_cell.length_c   1.000
_cell.angle_alpha   90.00
_cell.angle_beta   90.00
_cell.angle_gamma   90.00
#
_symmetry.space_group_name_H-M   'P 1'
#
loop_
_entity.id
_entity.type
_entity.pdbx_description
1 polymer ?
#
loop_
_entity_poly.entity_id
_entity_poly.type
_entity_poly.pdbx_seq_one_letter_code
_entity_poly.pdbx_strand_id
1 'polypeptide(L)'
;MNTNKLITIIFLSQAYVFGCDDTDPSKKTKSAQYLPFEVEGLIVPGTKDDAIKSGFTECKESYPGFECKRKSEKPFFGVTPIQTKIYLNEENNLLIDKLSSSSPNENKGTFTFRTVEIEFPENTYDKKCLANTNTEEFSYNKPEKCINNRGILFFRHALEQSGWLKESNRGWDYYIKENTPLKISFNRNHGTSVSIYPETLANISNSIRYINEQAVDKEKQENRSKEFIDGMKR
;
A
#
# COMPACT_ATOMS: atom_id res chain seq x y z
N MET A 1 -38.05 -53.27 -27.44
CA MET A 1 -38.12 -52.78 -28.84
C MET A 1 -37.24 -51.54 -28.91
N ASN A 2 -35.91 -51.64 -28.99
CA ASN A 2 -35.09 -51.88 -30.18
C ASN A 2 -35.52 -51.12 -31.42
N THR A 3 -34.88 -49.96 -31.64
CA THR A 3 -34.47 -49.50 -32.98
C THR A 3 -33.19 -48.69 -32.88
N ASN A 4 -32.08 -49.33 -33.25
CA ASN A 4 -30.82 -48.74 -33.67
C ASN A 4 -31.04 -47.78 -34.85
N LYS A 5 -30.37 -46.61 -34.84
CA LYS A 5 -29.92 -45.95 -36.07
C LYS A 5 -28.49 -45.44 -35.89
N LEU A 6 -27.58 -46.16 -36.53
CA LEU A 6 -26.26 -45.69 -36.97
C LEU A 6 -26.42 -44.37 -37.73
N ILE A 7 -25.57 -43.38 -37.43
CA ILE A 7 -25.20 -42.36 -38.40
C ILE A 7 -23.67 -42.24 -38.43
N THR A 8 -23.19 -42.40 -39.65
CA THR A 8 -21.84 -42.51 -40.16
C THR A 8 -20.96 -41.29 -39.88
N ILE A 9 -19.73 -41.56 -39.47
CA ILE A 9 -18.61 -40.62 -39.40
C ILE A 9 -18.12 -40.34 -40.82
N ILE A 10 -18.11 -39.08 -41.24
CA ILE A 10 -17.39 -38.63 -42.45
C ILE A 10 -16.18 -37.80 -41.99
N PHE A 11 -15.00 -38.39 -42.17
CA PHE A 11 -13.72 -37.68 -42.18
C PHE A 11 -13.65 -36.80 -43.43
N LEU A 12 -13.51 -35.50 -43.24
CA LEU A 12 -13.05 -34.59 -44.28
C LEU A 12 -11.76 -33.94 -43.81
N SER A 13 -10.66 -34.49 -44.30
CA SER A 13 -9.33 -33.90 -44.31
C SER A 13 -9.32 -32.65 -45.17
N GLN A 14 -9.14 -31.48 -44.57
CA GLN A 14 -8.65 -30.30 -45.27
C GLN A 14 -7.21 -30.03 -44.83
N ALA A 15 -6.30 -30.33 -45.74
CA ALA A 15 -4.95 -29.79 -45.74
C ALA A 15 -5.05 -28.29 -46.04
N TYR A 16 -4.71 -27.44 -45.06
CA TYR A 16 -4.38 -26.05 -45.33
C TYR A 16 -2.87 -25.89 -45.37
N VAL A 17 -2.45 -25.39 -46.52
CA VAL A 17 -1.10 -25.07 -46.97
C VAL A 17 -0.50 -23.99 -46.06
N PHE A 18 0.80 -24.12 -45.83
CA PHE A 18 1.70 -23.12 -45.26
C PHE A 18 1.43 -21.73 -45.83
N GLY A 19 0.84 -20.85 -45.03
CA GLY A 19 1.07 -19.41 -45.10
C GLY A 19 2.09 -19.06 -44.03
N CYS A 20 3.32 -18.75 -44.43
CA CYS A 20 4.21 -17.94 -43.62
C CYS A 20 3.54 -16.57 -43.49
N ASP A 21 2.75 -16.37 -42.44
CA ASP A 21 2.26 -15.06 -42.08
C ASP A 21 3.34 -14.43 -41.22
N ASP A 22 3.97 -13.39 -41.77
CA ASP A 22 5.02 -12.60 -41.14
C ASP A 22 4.57 -12.21 -39.73
N THR A 23 5.25 -12.76 -38.72
CA THR A 23 5.23 -12.20 -37.38
C THR A 23 5.79 -10.79 -37.45
N ASP A 24 4.92 -9.82 -37.72
CA ASP A 24 5.19 -8.40 -37.53
C ASP A 24 5.51 -8.16 -36.04
N PRO A 25 6.76 -7.80 -35.68
CA PRO A 25 7.11 -7.48 -34.30
C PRO A 25 6.53 -6.12 -33.86
N SER A 26 5.78 -5.42 -34.73
CA SER A 26 5.05 -4.18 -34.43
C SER A 26 3.68 -4.41 -33.76
N LYS A 27 3.49 -5.50 -33.00
CA LYS A 27 2.44 -5.49 -31.96
C LYS A 27 2.90 -4.54 -30.86
N LYS A 28 2.61 -3.24 -31.07
CA LYS A 28 2.71 -2.18 -30.06
C LYS A 28 2.21 -2.73 -28.74
N THR A 29 3.15 -3.07 -27.86
CA THR A 29 2.91 -3.32 -26.46
C THR A 29 2.07 -2.15 -25.98
N LYS A 30 0.81 -2.42 -25.59
CA LYS A 30 -0.04 -1.42 -24.95
C LYS A 30 0.79 -0.77 -23.86
N SER A 31 1.08 0.52 -23.98
CA SER A 31 1.82 1.27 -22.97
C SER A 31 1.18 0.97 -21.62
N ALA A 32 1.97 0.46 -20.67
CA ALA A 32 1.51 0.28 -19.30
C ALA A 32 0.96 1.63 -18.81
N GLN A 33 -0.37 1.74 -18.66
CA GLN A 33 -0.98 3.02 -18.35
C GLN A 33 -0.77 3.30 -16.86
N TYR A 34 -0.07 4.41 -16.60
CA TYR A 34 0.16 5.02 -15.30
C TYR A 34 -1.13 5.64 -14.73
N LEU A 35 -2.17 4.83 -14.51
CA LEU A 35 -3.46 5.36 -14.11
C LEU A 35 -3.41 5.86 -12.65
N PRO A 36 -3.96 7.05 -12.36
CA PRO A 36 -4.18 7.47 -10.99
C PRO A 36 -5.14 6.48 -10.32
N PHE A 37 -4.92 6.20 -9.05
CA PHE A 37 -5.81 5.36 -8.25
C PHE A 37 -6.24 6.11 -6.99
N GLU A 38 -7.42 5.78 -6.49
CA GLU A 38 -7.99 6.35 -5.27
C GLU A 38 -8.04 5.30 -4.16
N VAL A 39 -7.55 5.66 -2.98
CA VAL A 39 -7.72 4.86 -1.76
C VAL A 39 -8.24 5.76 -0.66
N GLU A 40 -9.48 5.54 -0.23
CA GLU A 40 -10.09 6.16 0.96
C GLU A 40 -9.95 7.70 0.97
N GLY A 41 -10.15 8.34 -0.19
CA GLY A 41 -10.08 9.79 -0.38
C GLY A 41 -8.70 10.35 -0.77
N LEU A 42 -7.67 9.50 -0.82
CA LEU A 42 -6.36 9.86 -1.40
C LEU A 42 -6.31 9.49 -2.87
N ILE A 43 -6.27 10.49 -3.74
CA ILE A 43 -5.89 10.32 -5.15
C ILE A 43 -4.38 10.29 -5.24
N VAL A 44 -3.81 9.17 -5.66
CA VAL A 44 -2.39 9.04 -5.96
C VAL A 44 -2.20 9.21 -7.46
N PRO A 45 -1.59 10.31 -7.92
CA PRO A 45 -1.41 10.57 -9.33
C PRO A 45 -0.31 9.67 -9.91
N GLY A 46 -0.50 9.19 -11.14
CA GLY A 46 0.45 8.28 -11.77
C GLY A 46 1.65 8.97 -12.40
N THR A 47 1.49 10.22 -12.83
CA THR A 47 2.51 11.02 -13.52
C THR A 47 2.64 12.44 -12.94
N LYS A 48 3.65 13.19 -13.37
CA LYS A 48 3.80 14.64 -13.07
C LYS A 48 2.57 15.44 -13.47
N ASP A 49 2.04 15.19 -14.67
CA ASP A 49 0.87 15.92 -15.18
C ASP A 49 -0.38 15.59 -14.37
N ASP A 50 -0.54 14.34 -13.92
CA ASP A 50 -1.62 13.94 -13.04
C ASP A 50 -1.50 14.60 -11.66
N ALA A 51 -0.28 14.78 -11.15
CA ALA A 51 -0.04 15.47 -9.89
C ALA A 51 -0.46 16.94 -9.99
N ILE A 52 -0.09 17.63 -11.06
CA ILE A 52 -0.51 19.02 -11.30
C ILE A 52 -2.03 19.10 -11.41
N LYS A 53 -2.68 18.21 -12.19
CA LYS A 53 -4.14 18.13 -12.29
C LYS A 53 -4.82 17.86 -10.95
N SER A 54 -4.15 17.13 -10.06
CA SER A 54 -4.62 16.82 -8.70
C SER A 54 -4.36 17.96 -7.71
N GLY A 55 -3.93 19.13 -8.17
CA GLY A 55 -3.75 20.32 -7.34
C GLY A 55 -2.40 20.41 -6.64
N PHE A 56 -1.38 19.66 -7.08
CA PHE A 56 -0.01 19.89 -6.64
C PHE A 56 0.61 21.06 -7.41
N THR A 57 1.04 22.09 -6.67
CA THR A 57 1.46 23.38 -7.24
C THR A 57 2.94 23.69 -7.01
N GLU A 58 3.53 23.18 -5.93
CA GLU A 58 4.94 23.43 -5.58
C GLU A 58 5.84 22.31 -6.08
N CYS A 59 6.06 22.29 -7.39
CA CYS A 59 6.78 21.25 -8.10
C CYS A 59 8.24 21.66 -8.36
N LYS A 60 9.21 20.89 -7.86
CA LYS A 60 10.65 21.12 -8.03
C LYS A 60 11.42 19.83 -8.30
N GLU A 61 12.56 19.95 -8.98
CA GLU A 61 13.51 18.86 -9.10
C GLU A 61 14.07 18.48 -7.72
N SER A 62 14.19 17.18 -7.47
CA SER A 62 14.68 16.62 -6.21
C SER A 62 15.35 15.29 -6.51
N TYR A 63 16.68 15.20 -6.39
CA TYR A 63 17.42 13.99 -6.78
C TYR A 63 16.91 12.73 -6.02
N PRO A 64 16.56 11.62 -6.70
CA PRO A 64 16.76 11.30 -8.13
C PRO A 64 15.54 11.52 -9.05
N GLY A 65 14.63 12.45 -8.74
CA GLY A 65 13.47 12.76 -9.57
C GLY A 65 12.83 14.12 -9.26
N PHE A 66 11.55 14.12 -8.92
CA PHE A 66 10.73 15.32 -8.81
C PHE A 66 9.86 15.28 -7.56
N GLU A 67 9.78 16.40 -6.84
CA GLU A 67 8.94 16.58 -5.66
C GLU A 67 7.86 17.61 -5.99
N CYS A 68 6.59 17.28 -5.79
CA CYS A 68 5.52 18.25 -5.80
C CYS A 68 4.80 18.29 -4.47
N LYS A 69 4.31 19.46 -4.05
CA LYS A 69 3.52 19.60 -2.82
C LYS A 69 2.16 20.24 -3.08
N ARG A 70 1.21 19.90 -2.20
CA ARG A 70 -0.05 20.61 -2.03
C ARG A 70 -0.40 20.71 -0.55
N LYS A 71 -1.15 21.75 -0.20
CA LYS A 71 -1.89 21.78 1.05
C LYS A 71 -3.06 20.80 0.95
N SER A 72 -3.31 20.05 2.01
CA SER A 72 -4.38 19.05 2.01
C SER A 72 -5.63 19.63 2.66
N GLU A 73 -6.74 19.56 1.94
CA GLU A 73 -8.02 20.11 2.39
C GLU A 73 -9.04 19.02 2.73
N LYS A 74 -8.86 17.82 2.18
CA LYS A 74 -9.76 16.68 2.40
C LYS A 74 -9.20 15.77 3.51
N PRO A 75 -10.05 15.29 4.43
CA PRO A 75 -9.66 14.28 5.40
C PRO A 75 -9.24 12.98 4.71
N PHE A 76 -8.20 12.34 5.26
CA PHE A 76 -7.75 11.00 4.91
C PHE A 76 -7.84 10.14 6.18
N PHE A 77 -8.64 9.07 6.15
CA PHE A 77 -9.03 8.31 7.35
C PHE A 77 -9.54 9.21 8.50
N GLY A 78 -10.33 10.23 8.17
CA GLY A 78 -10.93 11.15 9.14
C GLY A 78 -9.97 12.16 9.78
N VAL A 79 -8.72 12.23 9.32
CA VAL A 79 -7.72 13.23 9.72
C VAL A 79 -7.42 14.16 8.55
N THR A 80 -7.55 15.47 8.74
CA THR A 80 -7.14 16.45 7.73
C THR A 80 -5.62 16.60 7.76
N PRO A 81 -4.90 16.25 6.68
CA PRO A 81 -3.46 16.44 6.64
C PRO A 81 -3.08 17.92 6.57
N ILE A 82 -1.90 18.27 7.08
CA ILE A 82 -1.30 19.60 6.93
C ILE A 82 -0.82 19.78 5.49
N GLN A 83 -0.08 18.79 5.00
CA GLN A 83 0.57 18.83 3.69
C GLN A 83 0.62 17.42 3.09
N THR A 84 0.56 17.37 1.76
CA THR A 84 0.88 16.16 1.01
C THR A 84 1.97 16.49 0.00
N LYS A 85 3.04 15.69 0.03
CA LYS A 85 4.12 15.71 -0.93
C LYS A 85 4.06 14.45 -1.77
N ILE A 86 4.42 14.56 -3.04
CA ILE A 86 4.59 13.42 -3.91
C ILE A 86 5.99 13.45 -4.50
N TYR A 87 6.62 12.27 -4.45
CA TYR A 87 7.91 11.98 -5.04
C TYR A 87 7.68 11.14 -6.29
N LEU A 88 8.19 11.62 -7.42
CA LEU A 88 8.15 10.95 -8.70
C LEU A 88 9.59 10.67 -9.15
N ASN A 89 9.84 9.54 -9.81
CA ASN A 89 11.14 9.24 -10.44
C ASN A 89 10.93 8.56 -11.79
N GLU A 90 11.99 8.39 -12.57
CA GLU A 90 11.93 7.76 -13.91
C GLU A 90 11.82 6.22 -13.86
N GLU A 91 11.61 5.64 -12.68
CA GLU A 91 11.39 4.21 -12.52
C GLU A 91 9.94 3.85 -12.86
N ASN A 92 9.68 2.59 -13.20
CA ASN A 92 8.31 2.13 -13.42
C ASN A 92 7.73 1.53 -12.13
N ASN A 93 7.18 2.38 -11.28
CA ASN A 93 6.66 1.98 -9.97
C ASN A 93 5.20 1.48 -10.00
N LEU A 94 4.50 1.64 -11.12
CA LEU A 94 3.08 1.32 -11.27
C LEU A 94 2.81 -0.02 -11.96
N LEU A 95 3.86 -0.79 -12.30
CA LEU A 95 3.70 -2.17 -12.73
C LEU A 95 3.34 -3.05 -11.53
N ILE A 96 2.03 -3.14 -11.27
CA ILE A 96 1.42 -3.99 -10.24
C ILE A 96 1.80 -5.47 -10.44
N ASP A 97 2.14 -5.86 -11.68
CA ASP A 97 2.77 -7.13 -12.02
C ASP A 97 4.21 -6.90 -12.50
N LYS A 98 5.20 -7.28 -11.69
CA LYS A 98 6.64 -7.26 -12.05
C LYS A 98 7.02 -8.32 -13.10
N LEU A 99 6.20 -8.52 -14.13
CA LEU A 99 6.55 -9.36 -15.28
C LEU A 99 7.16 -8.56 -16.44
N SER A 100 7.03 -7.23 -16.44
CA SER A 100 7.69 -6.38 -17.43
C SER A 100 8.98 -5.79 -16.87
N SER A 101 10.08 -6.51 -17.10
CA SER A 101 11.46 -6.02 -16.98
C SER A 101 11.71 -4.92 -18.01
N SER A 102 11.03 -3.80 -17.86
CA SER A 102 11.20 -2.63 -18.73
C SER A 102 12.61 -2.11 -18.47
N SER A 103 13.43 -2.05 -19.53
CA SER A 103 14.84 -1.66 -19.43
C SER A 103 14.94 -0.24 -18.83
N PRO A 104 15.97 0.10 -18.03
CA PRO A 104 16.15 1.44 -17.44
C PRO A 104 16.05 2.60 -18.45
N ASN A 105 16.25 2.33 -19.74
CA ASN A 105 16.22 3.31 -20.81
C ASN A 105 14.84 3.53 -21.47
N GLU A 106 13.83 2.69 -21.21
CA GLU A 106 12.51 2.82 -21.86
C GLU A 106 11.63 3.92 -21.24
N ASN A 107 11.91 4.33 -19.99
CA ASN A 107 11.08 5.28 -19.25
C ASN A 107 11.73 6.66 -19.10
N LYS A 108 12.83 6.95 -19.81
CA LYS A 108 13.54 8.23 -19.71
C LYS A 108 12.60 9.41 -20.01
N GLY A 109 12.47 10.35 -19.09
CA GLY A 109 11.53 11.47 -19.17
C GLY A 109 10.10 11.20 -18.68
N THR A 110 9.77 9.97 -18.25
CA THR A 110 8.46 9.62 -17.67
C THR A 110 8.58 9.46 -16.17
N PHE A 111 8.17 10.48 -15.41
CA PHE A 111 8.21 10.46 -13.96
C PHE A 111 6.96 9.79 -13.37
N THR A 112 7.13 8.63 -12.73
CA THR A 112 6.05 7.84 -12.15
C THR A 112 6.04 7.92 -10.62
N PHE A 113 4.88 7.62 -10.05
CA PHE A 113 4.64 7.60 -8.61
C PHE A 113 5.61 6.70 -7.82
N ARG A 114 6.52 7.30 -7.04
CA ARG A 114 7.38 6.55 -6.12
C ARG A 114 6.81 6.53 -4.70
N THR A 115 6.47 7.70 -4.17
CA THR A 115 6.05 7.83 -2.77
C THR A 115 5.17 9.05 -2.56
N VAL A 116 4.09 8.92 -1.79
CA VAL A 116 3.34 10.06 -1.23
C VAL A 116 3.79 10.19 0.22
N GLU A 117 4.23 11.37 0.62
CA GLU A 117 4.41 11.70 2.03
C GLU A 117 3.24 12.57 2.49
N ILE A 118 2.55 12.16 3.54
CA ILE A 118 1.42 12.90 4.11
C ILE A 118 1.81 13.33 5.52
N GLU A 119 1.85 14.64 5.74
CA GLU A 119 2.09 15.24 7.05
C GLU A 119 0.76 15.53 7.74
N PHE A 120 0.62 15.08 8.98
CA PHE A 120 -0.55 15.25 9.83
C PHE A 120 -0.26 16.16 11.01
N PRO A 121 -1.28 16.73 11.68
CA PRO A 121 -1.07 17.40 12.94
C PRO A 121 -0.50 16.45 14.01
N GLU A 122 0.38 16.99 14.85
CA GLU A 122 0.83 16.32 16.06
C GLU A 122 -0.34 15.99 16.97
N ASN A 123 -0.19 14.95 17.79
CA ASN A 123 -1.19 14.63 18.80
C ASN A 123 -1.06 15.61 19.96
N THR A 124 -2.15 16.31 20.26
CA THR A 124 -2.29 17.10 21.47
C THR A 124 -2.97 16.24 22.53
N TYR A 125 -2.59 16.47 23.79
CA TYR A 125 -3.07 15.68 24.92
C TYR A 125 -3.81 16.57 25.91
N ASP A 126 -4.86 16.02 26.53
CA ASP A 126 -5.51 16.65 27.66
C ASP A 126 -4.61 16.56 28.90
N LYS A 127 -4.15 17.73 29.37
CA LYS A 127 -3.26 17.84 30.53
C LYS A 127 -3.87 17.27 31.81
N LYS A 128 -5.19 17.42 32.01
CA LYS A 128 -5.89 16.86 33.19
C LYS A 128 -5.94 15.35 33.11
N CYS A 129 -6.16 14.81 31.91
CA CYS A 129 -6.14 13.36 31.69
C CYS A 129 -4.75 12.78 32.00
N LEU A 130 -3.68 13.40 31.50
CA LEU A 130 -2.30 12.95 31.75
C LEU A 130 -1.92 12.99 33.24
N ALA A 131 -2.33 14.04 33.96
CA ALA A 131 -2.08 14.16 35.39
C ALA A 131 -2.71 13.00 36.20
N ASN A 132 -3.87 12.50 35.75
CA ASN A 132 -4.58 11.41 36.39
C ASN A 132 -4.03 10.01 36.05
N THR A 133 -3.13 9.90 35.07
CA THR A 133 -2.56 8.62 34.62
C THR A 133 -1.14 8.36 35.12
N ASN A 134 -0.62 9.20 36.03
CA ASN A 134 0.76 9.14 36.56
C ASN A 134 1.83 9.01 35.46
N THR A 135 1.54 9.50 34.25
CA THR A 135 2.44 9.41 33.12
C THR A 135 3.18 10.74 33.02
N GLU A 136 4.51 10.69 33.06
CA GLU A 136 5.32 11.90 32.97
C GLU A 136 4.99 12.68 31.68
N GLU A 137 4.94 14.01 31.78
CA GLU A 137 4.61 14.91 30.66
C GLU A 137 5.59 14.77 29.47
N PHE A 138 6.78 14.19 29.71
CA PHE A 138 7.83 13.92 28.73
C PHE A 138 8.00 12.44 28.36
N SER A 139 7.09 11.56 28.81
CA SER A 139 7.15 10.13 28.47
C SER A 139 6.76 9.89 27.01
N TYR A 140 7.49 8.99 26.32
CA TYR A 140 7.10 8.46 25.01
C TYR A 140 5.83 7.59 25.07
N ASN A 141 5.37 7.22 26.27
CA ASN A 141 4.25 6.31 26.51
C ASN A 141 3.01 7.05 27.00
N LYS A 142 2.70 8.22 26.43
CA LYS A 142 1.46 8.92 26.78
C LYS A 142 0.25 8.07 26.41
N PRO A 143 -0.73 7.92 27.30
CA PRO A 143 -1.87 7.05 27.05
C PRO A 143 -2.77 7.62 25.95
N GLU A 144 -3.13 6.77 24.99
CA GLU A 144 -3.97 7.15 23.83
C GLU A 144 -5.32 7.76 24.25
N LYS A 145 -5.90 7.29 25.38
CA LYS A 145 -7.15 7.85 25.94
C LYS A 145 -7.08 9.33 26.29
N CYS A 146 -5.88 9.91 26.41
CA CYS A 146 -5.69 11.31 26.72
C CYS A 146 -5.45 12.18 25.48
N ILE A 147 -5.45 11.61 24.27
CA ILE A 147 -5.37 12.38 23.02
C ILE A 147 -6.66 13.17 22.84
N ASN A 148 -6.56 14.48 22.59
CA ASN A 148 -7.72 15.38 22.50
C ASN A 148 -7.94 15.98 21.09
N ASN A 149 -7.13 15.58 20.10
CA ASN A 149 -7.31 15.95 18.70
C ASN A 149 -7.20 14.73 17.77
N ARG A 150 -7.53 14.92 16.49
CA ARG A 150 -7.31 13.92 15.45
C ARG A 150 -5.95 14.15 14.79
N GLY A 151 -4.89 13.64 15.39
CA GLY A 151 -3.52 13.67 14.87
C GLY A 151 -3.08 12.35 14.23
N ILE A 152 -1.76 12.19 14.03
CA ILE A 152 -1.19 10.98 13.42
C ILE A 152 -1.52 9.66 14.16
N LEU A 153 -1.70 9.68 15.49
CA LEU A 153 -2.07 8.46 16.22
C LEU A 153 -3.54 8.08 15.98
N PHE A 154 -4.43 9.08 15.84
CA PHE A 154 -5.81 8.81 15.40
C PHE A 154 -5.81 8.19 14.00
N PHE A 155 -5.01 8.73 13.07
CA PHE A 155 -4.86 8.18 11.73
C PHE A 155 -4.40 6.71 11.77
N ARG A 156 -3.39 6.40 12.58
CA ARG A 156 -2.92 5.02 12.80
C ARG A 156 -4.04 4.10 13.30
N HIS A 157 -4.76 4.53 14.32
CA HIS A 157 -5.88 3.75 14.86
C HIS A 157 -6.98 3.53 13.81
N ALA A 158 -7.32 4.57 13.04
CA ALA A 158 -8.31 4.49 11.97
C ALA A 158 -7.91 3.51 10.86
N LEU A 159 -6.62 3.41 10.52
CA LEU A 159 -6.12 2.38 9.61
C LEU A 159 -6.40 0.97 10.14
N GLU A 160 -6.01 0.69 11.39
CA GLU A 160 -6.21 -0.62 12.02
C GLU A 160 -7.72 -0.99 12.08
N GLN A 161 -8.58 -0.04 12.47
CA GLN A 161 -10.04 -0.24 12.48
C GLN A 161 -10.63 -0.48 11.09
N SER A 162 -9.98 0.01 10.03
CA SER A 162 -10.42 -0.16 8.64
C SER A 162 -9.88 -1.43 7.98
N GLY A 163 -9.32 -2.36 8.78
CA GLY A 163 -8.84 -3.65 8.33
C GLY A 163 -7.42 -3.64 7.74
N TRP A 164 -6.63 -2.59 7.99
CA TRP A 164 -5.20 -2.62 7.65
C TRP A 164 -4.42 -3.43 8.68
N LEU A 165 -3.62 -4.37 8.21
CA LEU A 165 -2.77 -5.22 9.04
C LEU A 165 -1.40 -4.58 9.22
N LYS A 166 -0.90 -4.61 10.46
CA LYS A 166 0.39 -4.06 10.83
C LYS A 166 1.50 -5.10 10.73
N GLU A 167 2.58 -4.72 10.06
CA GLU A 167 3.87 -5.42 10.01
C GLU A 167 4.96 -4.51 10.58
N SER A 168 5.57 -4.90 11.70
CA SER A 168 6.64 -4.12 12.32
C SER A 168 8.02 -4.63 11.90
N ASN A 169 8.88 -3.74 11.39
CA ASN A 169 10.27 -4.07 11.03
C ASN A 169 11.22 -2.91 11.39
N ARG A 170 12.33 -3.21 12.08
CA ARG A 170 13.46 -2.31 12.43
C ARG A 170 13.15 -0.80 12.45
N GLY A 171 12.39 -0.35 13.45
CA GLY A 171 12.09 1.08 13.65
C GLY A 171 10.96 1.66 12.79
N TRP A 172 10.34 0.82 11.95
CA TRP A 172 9.19 1.16 11.13
C TRP A 172 8.01 0.24 11.43
N ASP A 173 6.81 0.78 11.27
CA ASP A 173 5.57 0.02 11.20
C ASP A 173 4.97 0.22 9.81
N TYR A 174 4.67 -0.89 9.15
CA TYR A 174 4.07 -0.93 7.84
C TYR A 174 2.62 -1.39 7.97
N TYR A 175 1.72 -0.78 7.22
CA TYR A 175 0.31 -1.14 7.17
C TYR A 175 -0.02 -1.56 5.76
N ILE A 176 -0.59 -2.75 5.63
CA ILE A 176 -0.99 -3.37 4.37
C ILE A 176 -2.45 -3.83 4.45
N LYS A 177 -3.14 -3.85 3.31
CA LYS A 177 -4.52 -4.32 3.21
C LYS A 177 -4.67 -5.20 1.99
N GLU A 178 -5.47 -6.25 2.13
CA GLU A 178 -5.72 -7.20 1.04
C GLU A 178 -6.25 -6.47 -0.20
N ASN A 179 -5.79 -6.90 -1.39
CA ASN A 179 -6.18 -6.33 -2.70
C ASN A 179 -5.92 -4.82 -2.87
N THR A 180 -5.13 -4.20 -2.00
CA THR A 180 -4.79 -2.77 -2.10
C THR A 180 -3.32 -2.65 -2.45
N PRO A 181 -2.91 -2.20 -3.66
CA PRO A 181 -1.52 -2.27 -4.15
C PRO A 181 -0.59 -1.19 -3.53
N LEU A 182 -0.66 -1.03 -2.21
CA LEU A 182 0.06 -0.01 -1.45
C LEU A 182 0.49 -0.53 -0.10
N LYS A 183 1.51 0.14 0.42
CA LYS A 183 1.94 0.00 1.81
C LYS A 183 2.15 1.38 2.41
N ILE A 184 1.66 1.54 3.62
CA ILE A 184 1.77 2.78 4.40
C ILE A 184 2.82 2.55 5.48
N SER A 185 3.88 3.36 5.53
CA SER A 185 4.90 3.28 6.58
C SER A 185 4.81 4.43 7.56
N PHE A 186 5.07 4.07 8.82
CA PHE A 186 5.27 4.97 9.94
C PHE A 186 6.66 4.72 10.51
N ASN A 187 7.41 5.79 10.76
CA ASN A 187 8.58 5.69 11.61
C ASN A 187 8.12 5.61 13.07
N ARG A 188 8.57 4.60 13.81
CA ARG A 188 8.17 4.38 15.21
C ARG A 188 8.69 5.46 16.15
N ASN A 189 9.85 6.03 15.82
CA ASN A 189 10.56 6.91 16.73
C ASN A 189 10.25 8.39 16.48
N HIS A 190 9.90 8.78 15.25
CA HIS A 190 9.73 10.21 14.92
C HIS A 190 8.78 10.42 13.74
N GLY A 191 7.90 11.42 13.87
CA GLY A 191 7.27 12.08 12.73
C GLY A 191 5.78 12.35 12.89
N THR A 192 5.36 13.46 12.30
CA THR A 192 3.98 13.77 11.91
C THR A 192 3.63 13.22 10.52
N SER A 193 4.60 12.60 9.84
CA SER A 193 4.46 12.15 8.47
C SER A 193 4.33 10.64 8.33
N VAL A 194 3.59 10.22 7.31
CA VAL A 194 3.53 8.83 6.84
C VAL A 194 3.96 8.78 5.38
N SER A 195 4.63 7.71 4.97
CA SER A 195 4.96 7.47 3.57
C SER A 195 4.08 6.38 3.00
N ILE A 196 3.56 6.60 1.81
CA ILE A 196 2.74 5.64 1.06
C ILE A 196 3.49 5.33 -0.20
N TYR A 197 3.70 4.06 -0.49
CA TYR A 197 4.46 3.62 -1.65
C TYR A 197 3.75 2.44 -2.31
N PRO A 198 3.93 2.28 -3.64
CA PRO A 198 3.31 1.20 -4.37
C PRO A 198 3.89 -0.14 -3.93
N GLU A 199 3.05 -1.17 -3.95
CA GLU A 199 3.46 -2.53 -3.63
C GLU A 199 2.70 -3.53 -4.50
N THR A 200 3.36 -4.64 -4.85
CA THR A 200 2.74 -5.67 -5.68
C THR A 200 1.73 -6.49 -4.87
N LEU A 201 0.63 -6.91 -5.49
CA LEU A 201 -0.38 -7.76 -4.82
C LEU A 201 0.22 -9.09 -4.33
N ALA A 202 1.21 -9.62 -5.03
CA ALA A 202 1.96 -10.81 -4.62
C ALA A 202 2.73 -10.58 -3.31
N ASN A 203 3.45 -9.46 -3.18
CA ASN A 203 4.16 -9.11 -1.95
C ASN A 203 3.18 -8.86 -0.80
N ILE A 204 2.05 -8.20 -1.07
CA ILE A 204 1.01 -7.98 -0.05
C ILE A 204 0.45 -9.30 0.45
N SER A 205 0.09 -10.21 -0.47
CA SER A 205 -0.43 -11.53 -0.10
C SER A 205 0.60 -12.32 0.73
N ASN A 206 1.88 -12.24 0.37
CA ASN A 206 2.96 -12.87 1.14
C ASN A 206 3.12 -12.25 2.54
N SER A 207 3.09 -10.92 2.67
CA SER A 207 3.17 -10.24 3.97
C SER A 207 1.95 -10.56 4.84
N ILE A 208 0.72 -10.57 4.28
CA ILE A 208 -0.49 -10.94 5.02
C ILE A 208 -0.39 -12.38 5.54
N ARG A 209 0.07 -13.33 4.70
CA ARG A 209 0.30 -14.71 5.12
C ARG A 209 1.29 -14.76 6.31
N TYR A 210 2.42 -14.06 6.19
CA TYR A 210 3.44 -14.00 7.24
C TYR A 210 2.92 -13.39 8.56
N ILE A 211 2.08 -12.35 8.49
CA ILE A 211 1.42 -11.76 9.67
C ILE A 211 0.49 -12.79 10.34
N ASN A 212 -0.31 -13.50 9.54
CA ASN A 212 -1.23 -14.50 10.06
C ASN A 212 -0.50 -15.69 10.69
N GLU A 213 0.60 -16.16 10.09
CA GLU A 213 1.45 -17.22 10.65
C GLU A 213 2.03 -16.81 12.01
N GLN A 214 2.55 -15.58 12.13
CA GLN A 214 3.04 -15.05 13.41
C GLN A 214 1.94 -14.95 14.47
N ALA A 215 0.72 -14.56 14.09
CA ALA A 215 -0.41 -14.47 15.02
C ALA A 215 -0.76 -15.86 15.59
N VAL A 216 -0.80 -16.88 14.75
CA VAL A 216 -1.05 -18.28 15.15
C VAL A 216 0.05 -18.79 16.08
N ASP A 217 1.31 -18.52 15.78
CA ASP A 217 2.42 -18.98 16.62
C ASP A 217 2.47 -18.26 17.97
N LYS A 218 2.13 -16.97 17.99
CA LYS A 218 1.99 -16.20 19.23
C LYS A 218 0.86 -16.75 20.11
N GLU A 219 -0.30 -17.05 19.53
CA GLU A 219 -1.42 -17.65 20.27
C GLU A 219 -1.05 -19.02 20.87
N LYS A 220 -0.37 -19.88 20.10
CA LYS A 220 0.15 -21.16 20.61
C LYS A 220 1.11 -20.97 21.78
N GLN A 221 2.00 -19.99 21.69
CA GLN A 221 2.95 -19.68 22.76
C GLN A 221 2.22 -19.21 24.02
N GLU A 222 1.27 -18.29 23.89
CA GLU A 222 0.46 -17.79 25.00
C GLU A 222 -0.34 -18.91 25.68
N ASN A 223 -0.93 -19.82 24.90
CA ASN A 223 -1.66 -20.97 25.43
C ASN A 223 -0.74 -21.94 26.19
N ARG A 224 0.45 -22.25 25.65
CA ARG A 224 1.46 -23.06 26.37
C ARG A 224 1.91 -22.41 27.67
N SER A 225 2.09 -21.08 27.67
CA SER A 225 2.46 -20.34 28.89
C SER A 225 1.34 -20.39 29.93
N LYS A 226 0.06 -20.28 29.54
CA LYS A 226 -1.08 -20.43 30.45
C LYS A 226 -1.15 -21.83 31.05
N GLU A 227 -1.05 -22.87 30.22
CA GLU A 227 -1.04 -24.27 30.66
C GLU A 227 0.08 -24.56 31.66
N PHE A 228 1.29 -24.03 31.41
CA PHE A 228 2.41 -24.15 32.33
C PHE A 228 2.14 -23.46 33.68
N ILE A 229 1.63 -22.22 33.67
CA ILE A 229 1.30 -21.48 34.89
C ILE A 229 0.23 -22.21 35.71
N ASP A 230 -0.80 -22.73 35.05
CA ASP A 230 -1.87 -23.45 35.75
C ASP A 230 -1.42 -24.82 36.27
N GLY A 231 -0.48 -25.46 35.57
CA GLY A 231 0.21 -26.66 36.06
C GLY A 231 1.02 -26.43 37.33
N MET A 232 1.64 -25.25 37.50
CA MET A 232 2.39 -24.89 38.71
C MET A 232 1.53 -24.56 39.93
N LYS A 233 0.22 -24.31 39.75
CA LYS A 233 -0.71 -24.02 40.85
C LYS A 233 -1.32 -25.28 41.48
N ARG A 234 -1.05 -26.46 40.91
CA ARG A 234 -1.49 -27.77 41.43
C ARG A 234 -0.38 -28.38 42.27
#